data_AF-A0A7Y2P0J4-F1
#
_entry.id   AF-A0A7Y2P0J4-F1
#
_cell.length_a   1.000
_cell.length_b   1.000
_cell.length_c   1.000
_cell.angle_alpha   90.00
_cell.angle_beta   90.00
_cell.angle_gamma   90.00
#
_symmetry.space_group_name_H-M   'P 1'
#
loop_
_entity.id
_entity.type
_entity.pdbx_description
1 polymer ?
#
loop_
_entity_poly.entity_id
_entity_poly.type
_entity_poly.pdbx_seq_one_letter_code
_entity_poly.pdbx_strand_id
1 'polypeptide(L)'
;MRILTPLSRGACACLLGMSLSAHAQTQIQTPTQGDSLVEPVAARQQAREIAQGDPARWTREDATTQAKLRTMQKEMGAALQEAKNACKRAPAAERSACLQEARAVYQRDMAQAKERAGEPAP
;
A
#
# COMPACT_ATOMS: atom_id res chain seq x y z
N MET A 1 4.89 -7.11 60.00
CA MET A 1 3.52 -6.56 60.05
C MET A 1 2.78 -7.01 58.80
N ARG A 2 1.71 -7.81 58.96
CA ARG A 2 0.84 -8.34 57.89
C ARG A 2 -0.53 -7.67 58.02
N ILE A 3 -1.10 -7.12 56.94
CA ILE A 3 -2.54 -6.80 56.80
C ILE A 3 -2.85 -6.86 55.28
N LEU A 4 -3.32 -8.00 54.73
CA LEU A 4 -4.72 -8.42 54.52
C LEU A 4 -5.48 -7.64 53.43
N THR A 5 -5.58 -8.25 52.25
CA THR A 5 -6.61 -8.01 51.21
C THR A 5 -7.99 -8.47 51.68
N PRO A 6 -9.06 -7.81 51.21
CA PRO A 6 -10.34 -8.49 51.00
C PRO A 6 -10.63 -8.72 49.51
N LEU A 7 -11.00 -9.97 49.25
CA LEU A 7 -11.54 -10.55 48.03
C LEU A 7 -13.05 -10.24 48.00
N SER A 8 -13.56 -9.58 46.95
CA SER A 8 -15.01 -9.41 46.76
C SER A 8 -15.47 -10.23 45.56
N ARG A 9 -16.13 -11.35 45.87
CA ARG A 9 -16.84 -12.23 44.94
C ARG A 9 -18.20 -11.60 44.61
N GLY A 10 -18.53 -11.47 43.34
CA GLY A 10 -19.89 -11.24 42.87
C GLY A 10 -20.18 -12.23 41.75
N ALA A 11 -20.99 -13.24 42.04
CA ALA A 11 -21.54 -14.19 41.06
C ALA A 11 -23.07 -14.15 41.16
N CYS A 12 -23.74 -14.74 40.17
CA CYS A 12 -25.18 -14.83 39.90
C CYS A 12 -25.75 -13.68 39.05
N ALA A 13 -26.58 -13.92 38.04
CA ALA A 13 -27.00 -15.16 37.39
C ALA A 13 -27.69 -14.79 36.07
N CYS A 14 -27.71 -15.78 35.18
CA CYS A 14 -28.42 -15.90 33.91
C CYS A 14 -29.72 -15.09 33.76
N LEU A 15 -29.98 -14.56 32.56
CA LEU A 15 -30.97 -15.13 31.62
C LEU A 15 -31.31 -14.16 30.46
N LEU A 16 -31.48 -14.77 29.28
CA LEU A 16 -32.32 -14.38 28.14
C LEU A 16 -31.77 -13.37 27.11
N GLY A 17 -31.64 -13.86 25.87
CA GLY A 17 -31.82 -13.04 24.68
C GLY A 17 -30.72 -13.14 23.62
N MET A 18 -30.43 -14.32 23.09
CA MET A 18 -29.82 -14.43 21.76
C MET A 18 -30.84 -13.88 20.75
N SER A 19 -30.77 -12.59 20.41
CA SER A 19 -31.48 -12.05 19.25
C SER A 19 -30.75 -12.54 17.99
N LEU A 20 -31.19 -13.70 17.50
CA LEU A 20 -30.93 -14.15 16.14
C LEU A 20 -31.69 -13.21 15.19
N SER A 21 -31.15 -12.03 14.96
CA SER A 21 -31.66 -11.13 13.93
C SER A 21 -31.37 -11.77 12.59
N ALA A 22 -32.40 -12.37 12.00
CA ALA A 22 -32.47 -12.66 10.58
C ALA A 22 -32.25 -11.34 9.83
N HIS A 23 -31.00 -11.04 9.51
CA HIS A 23 -30.67 -10.00 8.55
C HIS A 23 -31.09 -10.55 7.19
N ALA A 24 -32.34 -10.31 6.82
CA ALA A 24 -32.72 -10.25 5.43
C ALA A 24 -31.76 -9.25 4.78
N GLN A 25 -30.75 -9.77 4.09
CA GLN A 25 -29.81 -8.97 3.33
C GLN A 25 -30.57 -8.38 2.15
N THR A 26 -31.25 -7.26 2.39
CA THR A 26 -31.64 -6.36 1.32
C THR A 26 -30.34 -5.85 0.74
N GLN A 27 -29.84 -6.55 -0.28
CA GLN A 27 -28.77 -6.06 -1.12
C GLN A 27 -29.33 -4.86 -1.88
N ILE A 28 -29.23 -3.68 -1.27
CA ILE A 28 -29.28 -2.43 -2.00
C ILE A 28 -28.04 -2.49 -2.89
N GLN A 29 -28.25 -2.88 -4.14
CA GLN A 29 -27.28 -2.71 -5.22
C GLN A 29 -27.14 -1.21 -5.41
N THR A 30 -26.24 -0.59 -4.65
CA THR A 30 -25.76 0.75 -4.96
C THR A 30 -25.13 0.67 -6.35
N PRO A 31 -25.59 1.46 -7.35
CA PRO A 31 -24.83 1.61 -8.57
C PRO A 31 -23.42 2.04 -8.18
N THR A 32 -22.41 1.37 -8.74
CA THR A 32 -21.00 1.59 -8.49
C THR A 32 -20.67 3.09 -8.58
N GLN A 33 -20.55 3.76 -7.43
CA GLN A 33 -20.29 5.20 -7.33
C GLN A 33 -18.98 5.66 -8.00
N GLY A 34 -18.09 4.73 -8.37
CA GLY A 34 -16.77 5.04 -8.93
C GLY A 34 -16.81 5.77 -10.26
N ASP A 35 -17.67 5.34 -11.20
CA ASP A 35 -17.65 5.87 -12.57
C ASP A 35 -18.32 7.25 -12.68
N SER A 36 -19.17 7.60 -11.72
CA SER A 36 -19.84 8.92 -11.66
C SER A 36 -18.89 10.05 -11.25
N LEU A 37 -17.68 9.72 -10.74
CA LEU A 37 -16.66 10.67 -10.31
C LEU A 37 -15.62 10.96 -11.42
N VAL A 38 -15.68 10.26 -12.55
CA VAL A 38 -14.75 10.42 -13.67
C VAL A 38 -15.31 11.44 -14.66
N GLU A 39 -14.49 12.42 -15.04
CA GLU A 39 -14.89 13.43 -16.04
C GLU A 39 -15.23 12.73 -17.39
N PRO A 40 -16.31 13.13 -18.10
CA PRO A 40 -16.80 12.40 -19.28
C PRO A 40 -15.79 12.22 -20.43
N VAL A 41 -14.81 13.11 -20.60
CA VAL A 41 -13.72 12.93 -21.57
C VAL A 41 -12.76 11.83 -21.10
N ALA A 42 -12.39 11.82 -19.82
CA ALA A 42 -11.55 10.78 -19.23
C ALA A 42 -12.21 9.40 -19.33
N ALA A 43 -13.51 9.30 -19.03
CA ALA A 43 -14.26 8.05 -19.16
C ALA A 43 -14.26 7.50 -20.60
N ARG A 44 -14.47 8.38 -21.59
CA ARG A 44 -14.40 8.01 -23.02
C ARG A 44 -12.99 7.60 -23.43
N GLN A 45 -11.96 8.22 -22.88
CA GLN A 45 -10.57 7.85 -23.16
C GLN A 45 -10.24 6.48 -22.58
N GLN A 46 -10.59 6.23 -21.31
CA GLN A 46 -10.35 4.95 -20.67
C GLN A 46 -11.10 3.81 -21.37
N ALA A 47 -12.34 4.03 -21.83
CA ALA A 47 -13.07 3.04 -22.62
C ALA A 47 -12.35 2.69 -23.94
N ARG A 48 -11.73 3.67 -24.60
CA ARG A 48 -10.93 3.43 -25.81
C ARG A 48 -9.66 2.64 -25.50
N GLU A 49 -8.97 2.95 -24.41
CA GLU A 49 -7.75 2.24 -23.99
C GLU A 49 -8.06 0.80 -23.59
N ILE A 50 -9.13 0.56 -22.83
CA ILE A 50 -9.60 -0.79 -22.48
C ILE A 50 -9.95 -1.58 -23.75
N ALA A 51 -10.61 -0.96 -24.72
CA ALA A 51 -10.94 -1.61 -26.00
C ALA A 51 -9.69 -1.96 -26.83
N GLN A 52 -8.56 -1.26 -26.63
CA GLN A 52 -7.28 -1.56 -27.26
C GLN A 52 -6.53 -2.70 -26.55
N GLY A 53 -6.93 -3.04 -25.32
CA GLY A 53 -6.29 -4.05 -24.49
C GLY A 53 -5.00 -3.56 -23.84
N ASP A 54 -4.42 -4.43 -22.99
CA ASP A 54 -3.19 -4.09 -22.27
C ASP A 54 -2.00 -3.92 -23.22
N PRO A 55 -1.12 -2.93 -22.99
CA PRO A 55 0.12 -2.82 -23.73
C PRO A 55 0.94 -4.11 -23.66
N ALA A 56 1.48 -4.56 -24.79
CA ALA A 56 2.27 -5.79 -24.88
C ALA A 56 3.50 -5.85 -23.95
N ARG A 57 3.94 -4.70 -23.41
CA ARG A 57 5.01 -4.64 -22.41
C ARG A 57 4.54 -5.03 -21.01
N TRP A 58 3.28 -4.80 -20.64
CA TRP A 58 2.78 -5.01 -19.27
C TRP A 58 2.89 -6.46 -18.80
N THR A 59 2.74 -7.42 -19.70
CA THR A 59 2.84 -8.85 -19.41
C THR A 59 4.23 -9.43 -19.67
N ARG A 60 5.19 -8.61 -20.11
CA ARG A 60 6.55 -9.07 -20.39
C ARG A 60 7.45 -8.86 -19.17
N GLU A 61 7.82 -9.96 -18.54
CA GLU A 61 8.79 -9.98 -17.46
C GLU A 61 10.21 -9.59 -17.91
N ASP A 62 10.97 -9.03 -16.99
CA ASP A 62 12.40 -8.81 -17.16
C ASP A 62 13.14 -10.14 -16.91
N ALA A 63 13.24 -10.96 -17.96
CA ALA A 63 13.73 -12.34 -17.84
C ALA A 63 15.24 -12.49 -17.57
N THR A 64 16.04 -11.42 -17.74
CA THR A 64 17.50 -11.46 -17.54
C THR A 64 17.90 -10.65 -16.33
N THR A 65 18.95 -11.08 -15.62
CA THR A 65 19.55 -10.30 -14.52
C THR A 65 19.86 -8.86 -14.92
N GLN A 66 20.34 -8.64 -16.15
CA GLN A 66 20.61 -7.28 -16.64
C GLN A 66 19.31 -6.46 -16.80
N ALA A 67 18.24 -7.07 -17.34
CA ALA A 67 16.96 -6.40 -17.46
C ALA A 67 16.37 -6.06 -16.09
N LYS A 68 16.39 -7.02 -15.15
CA LYS A 68 15.96 -6.82 -13.76
C LYS A 68 16.73 -5.68 -13.09
N LEU A 69 18.06 -5.68 -13.22
CA LEU A 69 18.90 -4.63 -12.68
C LEU A 69 18.56 -3.25 -13.24
N ARG A 70 18.35 -3.14 -14.56
CA ARG A 70 17.94 -1.86 -15.17
C ARG A 70 16.60 -1.38 -14.64
N THR A 71 15.65 -2.28 -14.44
CA THR A 71 14.34 -1.95 -13.86
C THR A 71 14.50 -1.50 -12.41
N MET A 72 15.20 -2.26 -11.57
CA MET A 72 15.49 -1.87 -10.18
C MET A 72 16.13 -0.49 -10.08
N GLN A 73 17.10 -0.16 -10.93
CA GLN A 73 17.73 1.17 -10.96
C GLN A 73 16.73 2.29 -11.25
N LYS A 74 15.77 2.05 -12.14
CA LYS A 74 14.69 3.01 -12.43
C LYS A 74 13.75 3.16 -11.23
N GLU A 75 13.30 2.05 -10.66
CA GLU A 75 12.38 2.05 -9.52
C GLU A 75 13.03 2.72 -8.29
N MET A 76 14.29 2.41 -7.98
CA MET A 76 15.03 3.05 -6.88
C MET A 76 15.25 4.54 -7.12
N GLY A 77 15.49 4.95 -8.38
CA GLY A 77 15.58 6.36 -8.75
C GLY A 77 14.23 7.10 -8.59
N ALA A 78 13.13 6.47 -8.98
CA ALA A 78 11.78 6.98 -8.78
C ALA A 78 11.44 7.09 -7.30
N ALA A 79 11.74 6.06 -6.50
CA ALA A 79 11.56 6.05 -5.05
C ALA A 79 12.35 7.16 -4.35
N LEU A 80 13.61 7.39 -4.75
CA LEU A 80 14.39 8.53 -4.25
C LEU A 80 13.71 9.86 -4.58
N GLN A 81 13.19 10.01 -5.79
CA GLN A 81 12.55 11.25 -6.21
C GLN A 81 11.23 11.49 -5.46
N GLU A 82 10.46 10.45 -5.20
CA GLU A 82 9.28 10.50 -4.34
C GLU A 82 9.64 10.88 -2.90
N ALA A 83 10.65 10.23 -2.32
CA ALA A 83 11.13 10.54 -0.97
C ALA A 83 11.60 11.99 -0.85
N LYS A 84 12.34 12.50 -1.85
CA LYS A 84 12.75 13.91 -1.90
C LYS A 84 11.54 14.85 -1.96
N ASN A 85 10.51 14.49 -2.72
CA ASN A 85 9.29 15.29 -2.82
C ASN A 85 8.51 15.29 -1.49
N ALA A 86 8.48 14.17 -0.78
CA ALA A 86 7.94 14.10 0.58
C ALA A 86 8.75 14.98 1.55
N CYS A 87 10.08 14.91 1.52
CA CYS A 87 10.95 15.74 2.37
C CYS A 87 10.73 17.26 2.18
N LYS A 88 10.36 17.71 0.98
CA LYS A 88 10.03 19.14 0.74
C LYS A 88 8.83 19.59 1.58
N ARG A 89 7.90 18.69 1.87
CA ARG A 89 6.71 18.95 2.69
C ARG A 89 6.97 18.85 4.19
N ALA A 90 8.13 18.33 4.60
CA ALA A 90 8.53 18.24 6.00
C ALA A 90 8.84 19.64 6.60
N PRO A 91 8.75 19.79 7.94
CA PRO A 91 9.20 20.99 8.65
C PRO A 91 10.63 21.37 8.28
N ALA A 92 10.91 22.67 8.24
CA ALA A 92 12.23 23.17 7.81
C ALA A 92 13.39 22.60 8.63
N ALA A 93 13.19 22.42 9.95
CA ALA A 93 14.18 21.85 10.86
C ALA A 93 14.52 20.38 10.54
N GLU A 94 13.58 19.61 9.99
CA GLU A 94 13.73 18.18 9.72
C GLU A 94 14.14 17.89 8.27
N ARG A 95 13.92 18.84 7.37
CA ARG A 95 14.10 18.66 5.91
C ARG A 95 15.50 18.18 5.53
N SER A 96 16.54 18.72 6.16
CA SER A 96 17.93 18.32 5.87
C SER A 96 18.17 16.86 6.23
N ALA A 97 17.77 16.45 7.44
CA ALA A 97 17.90 15.07 7.89
C ALA A 97 17.08 14.11 7.02
N CYS A 98 15.86 14.49 6.65
CA CYS A 98 15.02 13.70 5.72
C CYS A 98 15.72 13.47 4.37
N LEU A 99 16.30 14.52 3.78
CA LEU A 99 17.01 14.40 2.49
C LEU A 99 18.28 13.55 2.59
N GLN A 100 18.96 13.59 3.74
CA GLN A 100 20.11 12.72 3.99
C GLN A 100 19.70 11.26 4.07
N GLU A 101 18.64 10.95 4.83
CA GLU A 101 18.14 9.57 4.93
C GLU A 101 17.65 9.05 3.57
N ALA A 102 16.89 9.84 2.81
CA ALA A 102 16.44 9.45 1.48
C ALA A 102 17.61 9.07 0.55
N ARG A 103 18.72 9.82 0.61
CA ARG A 103 19.94 9.51 -0.15
C ARG A 103 20.64 8.27 0.38
N ALA A 104 20.70 8.09 1.70
CA ALA A 104 21.33 6.94 2.31
C ALA A 104 20.58 5.64 1.97
N VAL A 105 19.24 5.65 2.00
CA VAL A 105 18.39 4.54 1.54
C VAL A 105 18.71 4.21 0.09
N TYR A 106 18.67 5.20 -0.80
CA TYR A 106 18.99 4.99 -2.21
C TYR A 106 20.37 4.37 -2.42
N GLN A 107 21.40 4.85 -1.72
CA GLN A 107 22.75 4.30 -1.81
C GLN A 107 22.81 2.85 -1.34
N ARG A 108 22.16 2.51 -0.22
CA ARG A 108 22.09 1.14 0.30
C ARG A 108 21.36 0.21 -0.67
N ASP A 109 20.26 0.66 -1.26
CA ASP A 109 19.48 -0.12 -2.21
C ASP A 109 20.24 -0.36 -3.52
N MET A 110 20.90 0.67 -4.04
CA MET A 110 21.73 0.56 -5.24
C MET A 110 22.94 -0.35 -5.03
N ALA A 111 23.54 -0.36 -3.83
CA ALA A 111 24.65 -1.27 -3.50
C ALA A 111 24.23 -2.74 -3.55
N GLN A 112 22.98 -3.05 -3.20
CA GLN A 112 22.43 -4.41 -3.20
C GLN A 112 21.75 -4.78 -4.53
N ALA A 113 21.54 -3.83 -5.44
CA ALA A 113 20.71 -4.03 -6.63
C ALA A 113 21.21 -5.15 -7.55
N LYS A 114 22.54 -5.33 -7.69
CA LYS A 114 23.11 -6.38 -8.55
C LYS A 114 22.83 -7.78 -7.99
N GLU A 115 22.93 -7.94 -6.68
CA GLU A 115 22.65 -9.20 -5.99
C GLU A 115 21.16 -9.55 -6.11
N ARG A 116 20.29 -8.60 -5.74
CA ARG A 116 18.82 -8.76 -5.85
C ARG A 116 18.35 -9.04 -7.28
N ALA A 117 18.99 -8.45 -8.29
CA ALA A 117 18.65 -8.72 -9.68
C ALA A 117 19.02 -10.15 -10.13
N GLY A 118 19.96 -10.79 -9.43
CA GLY A 118 20.36 -12.18 -9.65
C GLY A 118 19.47 -13.18 -8.93
N GLU A 119 18.65 -12.74 -7.97
CA GLU A 119 17.76 -13.61 -7.21
C GLU A 119 16.62 -14.15 -8.11
N PRO A 120 16.21 -15.42 -7.92
CA PRO A 120 14.99 -15.93 -8.51
C PRO A 120 13.80 -15.12 -7.96
N ALA A 121 12.78 -14.92 -8.80
CA ALA A 121 11.54 -14.30 -8.32
C ALA A 121 10.93 -15.20 -7.21
N PRO A 122 10.34 -14.60 -6.16
CA PRO A 122 9.65 -15.35 -5.11
C PRO A 122 8.45 -16.16 -5.64
#